data_AF-A0A9X0C2J5-F1
#
_entry.id   AF-A0A9X0C2J5-F1
#
_cell.length_a   1.000
_cell.length_b   1.000
_cell.length_c   1.000
_cell.angle_alpha   90.00
_cell.angle_beta   90.00
_cell.angle_gamma   90.00
#
_symmetry.space_group_name_H-M   'P 1'
#
loop_
_entity.id
_entity.type
_entity.pdbx_description
1 polymer ?
#
loop_
_entity_poly.entity_id
_entity_poly.type
_entity_poly.pdbx_seq_one_letter_code
_entity_poly.pdbx_strand_id
1 'polypeptide(L)'
;MAETNGGTGLQPLDLASGITPQIRPGGAPARVYLNEKIVPHLLEGMKAITRDQPPNPLQVLGEFLIQKSKELEEAEAKKESE
;
A
#
# COMPACT_ATOMS: atom_id res chain seq x y z
N MET A 1 32.58 -46.54 17.65
CA MET A 1 31.18 -46.19 17.41
C MET A 1 31.03 -44.71 17.66
N ALA A 2 30.65 -43.95 16.63
CA ALA A 2 30.37 -42.52 16.71
C ALA A 2 28.87 -42.38 16.98
N GLU A 3 28.49 -41.70 18.06
CA GLU A 3 27.10 -41.35 18.32
C GLU A 3 26.98 -39.83 18.40
N THR A 4 26.23 -39.34 17.42
CA THR A 4 25.82 -37.96 17.18
C THR A 4 24.83 -37.50 18.24
N ASN A 5 25.05 -36.34 18.84
CA ASN A 5 23.99 -35.63 19.56
C ASN A 5 23.98 -34.15 19.12
N GLY A 6 23.35 -33.92 17.97
CA GLY A 6 22.74 -32.64 17.64
C GLY A 6 21.34 -32.62 18.24
N GLY A 7 21.07 -31.62 19.07
CA GLY A 7 19.77 -31.49 19.74
C GLY A 7 19.71 -30.20 20.54
N THR A 8 19.75 -29.06 19.86
CA THR A 8 19.37 -27.75 20.42
C THR A 8 17.87 -27.80 20.76
N GLY A 9 17.57 -28.28 21.97
CA GLY A 9 16.24 -28.22 22.56
C GLY A 9 15.96 -26.80 23.04
N LEU A 10 15.31 -25.99 22.21
CA LEU A 10 14.65 -24.76 22.64
C LEU A 10 13.16 -25.05 22.88
N GLN A 11 12.74 -24.96 24.14
CA GLN A 11 11.37 -24.71 24.60
C GLN A 11 11.45 -23.82 25.85
N PRO A 12 10.39 -23.09 26.28
CA PRO A 12 9.15 -22.67 25.62
C PRO A 12 8.94 -21.12 25.63
N LEU A 13 7.85 -20.67 25.00
CA LEU A 13 7.30 -19.31 24.95
C LEU A 13 7.45 -18.49 26.25
N ASP A 14 8.14 -17.35 26.19
CA ASP A 14 8.07 -16.27 27.20
C ASP A 14 7.46 -14.99 26.60
N LEU A 15 6.69 -14.31 27.45
CA LEU A 15 5.54 -13.45 27.23
C LEU A 15 5.91 -12.03 26.76
N ALA A 16 6.75 -11.89 25.73
CA ALA A 16 6.89 -10.62 25.01
C ALA A 16 5.75 -10.43 23.98
N SER A 17 4.52 -10.51 24.48
CA SER A 17 3.30 -10.14 23.78
C SER A 17 3.34 -8.64 23.48
N GLY A 18 3.81 -8.27 22.29
CA GLY A 18 3.82 -6.86 21.91
C GLY A 18 4.11 -6.50 20.47
N ILE A 19 4.76 -7.34 19.65
CA ILE A 19 5.05 -6.95 18.25
C ILE A 19 5.12 -8.18 17.35
N THR A 20 3.99 -8.87 17.17
CA THR A 20 3.78 -9.57 15.90
C THR A 20 2.66 -8.84 15.19
N PRO A 21 2.93 -8.03 14.15
CA PRO A 21 1.87 -7.70 13.22
C PRO A 21 1.55 -9.03 12.55
N GLN A 22 0.59 -9.77 13.10
CA GLN A 22 -0.13 -10.81 12.39
C GLN A 22 -0.80 -10.11 11.21
N ILE A 23 -0.03 -9.94 10.13
CA ILE A 23 -0.50 -9.38 8.87
C ILE A 23 -1.41 -10.45 8.31
N ARG A 24 -2.68 -10.31 8.67
CA ARG A 24 -3.81 -10.97 8.03
C ARG A 24 -3.67 -10.80 6.51
N PRO A 25 -4.12 -11.76 5.69
CA PRO A 25 -4.12 -11.61 4.24
C PRO A 25 -4.98 -10.38 3.90
N GLY A 26 -4.34 -9.23 3.70
CA GLY A 26 -4.99 -7.92 3.77
C GLY A 26 -4.13 -6.76 4.28
N GLY A 27 -2.97 -6.97 4.92
CA GLY A 27 -2.11 -5.84 5.32
C GLY A 27 -2.64 -5.06 6.55
N ALA A 28 -1.82 -4.14 7.06
CA ALA A 28 -2.27 -3.19 8.08
C ALA A 28 -3.44 -2.33 7.52
N PRO A 29 -4.44 -1.92 8.33
CA PRO A 29 -5.60 -1.14 7.87
C PRO A 29 -5.22 0.10 7.05
N ALA A 30 -4.11 0.75 7.40
CA ALA A 30 -3.57 1.87 6.63
C ALA A 30 -3.20 1.48 5.18
N ARG A 31 -2.60 0.31 4.97
CA ARG A 31 -2.22 -0.16 3.63
C ARG A 31 -3.45 -0.46 2.76
N VAL A 32 -4.50 -1.03 3.34
CA VAL A 32 -5.77 -1.27 2.63
C VAL A 32 -6.34 0.05 2.14
N TYR A 33 -6.49 1.02 3.05
CA TYR A 33 -7.01 2.34 2.71
C TYR A 33 -6.21 3.03 1.60
N LEU A 34 -4.87 3.00 1.70
CA LEU A 34 -4.01 3.57 0.66
C LEU A 34 -4.18 2.85 -0.67
N ASN A 35 -4.20 1.52 -0.67
CA ASN A 35 -4.34 0.70 -1.88
C ASN A 35 -5.69 0.92 -2.57
N GLU A 36 -6.76 1.14 -1.82
CA GLU A 36 -8.11 1.34 -2.35
C GLU A 36 -8.34 2.77 -2.83
N LYS A 37 -7.86 3.77 -2.08
CA LYS A 37 -8.23 5.18 -2.31
C LYS A 37 -7.18 6.00 -3.04
N ILE A 38 -5.88 5.68 -2.90
CA ILE A 38 -4.81 6.59 -3.32
C ILE A 38 -3.91 5.95 -4.38
N VAL A 39 -3.46 4.72 -4.14
CA VAL A 39 -2.46 4.04 -4.97
C VAL A 39 -2.87 3.94 -6.45
N PRO A 40 -4.13 3.63 -6.83
CA PRO A 40 -4.50 3.52 -8.24
C PRO A 40 -4.27 4.83 -9.00
N HIS A 41 -4.67 5.97 -8.39
CA HIS A 41 -4.53 7.29 -8.98
C HIS A 41 -3.09 7.79 -8.96
N LEU A 42 -2.36 7.49 -7.88
CA LEU A 42 -0.94 7.80 -7.78
C LEU A 42 -0.14 7.12 -8.90
N LEU A 43 -0.39 5.83 -9.14
CA LEU A 43 0.28 5.07 -10.20
C LEU A 43 -0.06 5.61 -11.60
N GLU A 44 -1.29 6.08 -11.83
CA GLU A 44 -1.70 6.71 -13.09
C GLU A 44 -0.90 7.99 -13.35
N GLY A 45 -0.82 8.90 -12.37
CA GLY A 45 -0.05 10.13 -12.49
C GLY A 45 1.45 9.88 -12.63
N MET A 46 1.99 8.90 -11.89
CA MET A 46 3.39 8.51 -12.00
C MET A 46 3.75 7.99 -13.40
N LYS A 47 2.86 7.22 -14.05
CA LYS A 47 3.09 6.77 -15.44
C LYS A 47 3.26 7.94 -16.40
N ALA A 48 2.39 8.96 -16.31
CA ALA A 48 2.49 10.15 -17.15
C ALA A 48 3.82 10.89 -16.95
N ILE A 49 4.24 11.06 -15.69
CA ILE A 49 5.52 11.71 -15.34
C ILE A 49 6.71 10.92 -15.86
N THR A 50 6.70 9.59 -15.74
CA THR A 50 7.79 8.76 -16.25
C THR A 50 7.94 8.81 -17.76
N ARG A 51 6.83 9.05 -18.49
CA ARG A 51 6.82 9.19 -19.94
C ARG A 51 7.27 10.57 -20.40
N ASP A 52 6.69 11.61 -19.81
CA ASP A 52 6.83 12.98 -20.31
C ASP A 52 8.01 13.73 -19.66
N GLN A 53 8.57 13.17 -18.59
CA GLN A 53 9.72 13.70 -17.83
C GLN A 53 9.72 15.24 -17.68
N PRO A 54 8.65 15.81 -17.11
CA PRO A 54 8.54 17.25 -16.97
C PRO A 54 9.62 17.81 -16.02
N PRO A 55 9.98 19.10 -16.16
CA PRO A 55 10.99 19.73 -15.30
C PRO A 55 10.57 19.78 -13.82
N ASN A 56 9.25 19.84 -13.54
CA ASN A 56 8.69 19.87 -12.19
C ASN A 56 7.73 18.67 -11.96
N PRO A 57 8.25 17.44 -11.79
CA PRO A 57 7.43 16.23 -11.74
C PRO A 57 6.45 16.21 -10.57
N LEU A 58 6.85 16.73 -9.40
CA LEU A 58 5.97 16.77 -8.23
C LEU A 58 4.82 17.76 -8.39
N GLN A 59 5.06 18.90 -9.04
CA GLN A 59 4.01 19.88 -9.31
C GLN A 59 2.97 19.29 -10.27
N VAL A 60 3.44 18.70 -11.37
CA VAL A 60 2.56 18.05 -12.36
C VAL A 60 1.78 16.89 -11.73
N LEU A 61 2.41 16.11 -10.83
CA LEU A 61 1.71 15.06 -10.09
C LEU A 61 0.59 15.63 -9.21
N GLY A 62 0.87 16.71 -8.48
CA GLY A 62 -0.10 17.36 -7.61
C GLY A 62 -1.29 17.88 -8.38
N GLU A 63 -1.04 18.59 -9.50
CA GLU A 63 -2.07 19.08 -10.40
C GLU A 63 -2.92 17.94 -10.97
N PHE A 64 -2.28 16.84 -11.39
CA PHE A 64 -2.96 15.63 -11.86
C PHE A 64 -3.88 15.04 -10.78
N LEU A 65 -3.41 14.90 -9.54
CA LEU A 65 -4.20 14.32 -8.45
C LEU A 65 -5.41 15.20 -8.09
N ILE A 66 -5.24 16.53 -8.08
CA ILE A 66 -6.35 17.47 -7.85
C ILE A 66 -7.39 17.35 -8.95
N GLN A 67 -6.96 17.32 -10.21
CA GLN A 67 -7.86 17.16 -11.35
C GLN A 67 -8.60 15.81 -11.28
N LYS A 68 -7.88 14.72 -11.00
CA LYS A 68 -8.45 13.38 -10.85
C LYS A 68 -9.48 13.30 -9.72
N SER A 69 -9.24 13.97 -8.59
CA SER A 69 -10.20 14.04 -7.48
C SER A 69 -11.55 14.59 -7.92
N LYS A 70 -11.55 15.70 -8.70
CA LYS A 70 -12.79 16.30 -9.20
C LYS A 70 -13.53 15.39 -10.17
N GLU A 71 -12.79 14.76 -11.09
CA GLU A 71 -13.37 13.81 -12.05
C GLU A 71 -14.02 12.61 -11.34
N LEU A 72 -13.42 12.13 -10.25
CA LEU A 72 -14.00 11.05 -9.44
C LEU A 72 -15.26 11.50 -8.71
N GLU A 73 -15.26 12.69 -8.12
CA GLU A 73 -16.47 13.26 -7.49
C GLU A 73 -17.62 13.42 -8.51
N GLU A 74 -17.32 13.89 -9.72
CA GLU A 74 -18.29 14.00 -10.81
C GLU A 74 -18.76 12.63 -11.32
N ALA A 75 -17.86 11.65 -11.41
CA ALA A 75 -18.19 10.29 -11.84
C ALA A 75 -19.02 9.53 -10.79
N GLU A 76 -18.77 9.76 -9.50
CA GLU A 76 -19.57 9.23 -8.40
C GLU A 76 -20.97 9.87 -8.40
N ALA A 77 -21.07 11.18 -8.57
CA ALA A 77 -22.36 11.89 -8.68
C ALA A 77 -23.21 11.42 -9.88
N LYS A 78 -22.57 11.05 -11.00
CA LYS A 78 -23.26 10.48 -12.17
C LYS A 78 -23.75 9.05 -11.95
N LYS A 79 -23.06 8.24 -11.14
CA LYS A 79 -23.45 6.85 -10.86
C LYS A 79 -24.62 6.71 -9.89
N GLU A 80 -24.88 7.72 -9.06
CA GLU A 80 -26.04 7.73 -8.15
C GLU A 80 -27.36 8.15 -8.82
N SER A 81 -27.30 8.62 -10.08
CA SER A 81 -28.46 9.13 -10.82
C SER A 81 -29.01 8.15 -11.88
N GLU A 82 -28.54 6.90 -11.92
CA GLU A 82 -28.97 5.84 -12.84
C GLU A 82 -29.44 4.60 -12.08
#